data_AF-A0A9D6YIT4-F1
#
_entry.id   AF-A0A9D6YIT4-F1
#
_cell.length_a   1.000
_cell.length_b   1.000
_cell.length_c   1.000
_cell.angle_alpha   90.00
_cell.angle_beta   90.00
_cell.angle_gamma   90.00
#
_symmetry.space_group_name_H-M   'P 1'
#
loop_
_entity.id
_entity.type
_entity.pdbx_description
1 polymer ?
#
loop_
_entity_poly.entity_id
_entity_poly.type
_entity_poly.pdbx_seq_one_letter_code
_entity_poly.pdbx_strand_id
1 'polypeptide(L)'
;MIRWVGCGLLLGALLVSSPASALEPGQGAVPKPDYRGTGVVLALLPPPSDLHASRPVIIIHHDPILPLMNEEMSMPFLAASTELFRGLKPGDRIAFDLLVTDDALLVIAVKRLGAGR
;
A
#
# COMPACT_ATOMS: atom_id res chain seq x y z
N MET A 1 -15.37 76.71 -25.50
CA MET A 1 -15.73 76.06 -26.78
C MET A 1 -15.23 74.61 -26.73
N ILE A 2 -16.13 73.68 -27.06
CA ILE A 2 -15.90 72.33 -27.65
C ILE A 2 -15.39 71.19 -26.73
N ARG A 3 -16.29 70.20 -26.54
CA ARG A 3 -16.08 68.82 -26.07
C ARG A 3 -15.39 67.98 -27.17
N TRP A 4 -14.95 66.75 -26.83
CA TRP A 4 -14.97 65.46 -27.59
C TRP A 4 -13.85 64.56 -26.99
N VAL A 5 -14.13 63.57 -26.13
CA VAL A 5 -14.44 62.13 -26.34
C VAL A 5 -13.33 61.31 -27.05
N GLY A 6 -12.83 60.28 -26.35
CA GLY A 6 -12.09 59.10 -26.86
C GLY A 6 -11.51 58.34 -25.65
N CYS A 7 -12.00 57.18 -25.18
CA CYS A 7 -12.29 55.88 -25.80
C CYS A 7 -11.04 55.18 -26.38
N GLY A 8 -10.65 54.04 -25.79
CA GLY A 8 -9.57 53.18 -26.26
C GLY A 8 -8.81 52.49 -25.12
N LEU A 9 -9.46 51.59 -24.38
CA LEU A 9 -9.25 50.13 -24.44
C LEU A 9 -7.84 49.64 -24.07
N LEU A 10 -7.71 49.33 -22.77
CA LEU A 10 -7.10 48.17 -22.11
C LEU A 10 -6.12 47.28 -22.91
N LEU A 11 -4.86 47.33 -22.48
CA LEU A 11 -3.83 46.29 -22.61
C LEU A 11 -4.28 44.99 -21.93
N GLY A 12 -4.24 43.87 -22.64
CA GLY A 12 -4.39 42.52 -22.07
C GLY A 12 -3.51 41.52 -22.81
N ALA A 13 -2.24 41.39 -22.39
CA ALA A 13 -1.35 40.36 -22.87
C ALA A 13 -1.71 39.02 -22.19
N LEU A 14 -2.32 38.10 -22.94
CA LEU A 14 -2.58 36.73 -22.50
C LEU A 14 -1.31 35.88 -22.68
N LEU A 15 -0.67 35.58 -21.56
CA LEU A 15 0.38 34.56 -21.45
C LEU A 15 -0.26 33.17 -21.60
N VAL A 16 0.10 32.46 -22.67
CA VAL A 16 -0.28 31.06 -22.89
C VAL A 16 0.71 30.18 -22.13
N SER A 17 0.31 29.69 -20.95
CA SER A 17 1.08 28.71 -20.19
C SER A 17 0.65 27.30 -20.59
N SER A 18 1.48 26.62 -21.37
CA SER A 18 1.33 25.20 -21.69
C SER A 18 1.55 24.34 -20.43
N PRO A 19 0.63 23.43 -20.05
CA PRO A 19 0.96 22.41 -19.07
C PRO A 19 1.80 21.32 -19.76
N ALA A 20 3.09 21.28 -19.43
CA ALA A 20 3.92 20.12 -19.70
C ALA A 20 3.33 18.94 -18.92
N SER A 21 2.72 17.99 -19.62
CA SER A 21 2.37 16.69 -19.06
C SER A 21 3.67 15.95 -18.78
N ALA A 22 4.15 16.04 -17.53
CA ALA A 22 5.14 15.11 -17.02
C ALA A 22 4.45 13.74 -16.90
N LEU A 23 4.74 12.85 -17.84
CA LEU A 23 4.54 11.42 -17.65
C LEU A 23 5.54 10.98 -16.57
N GLU A 24 5.08 10.94 -15.33
CA GLU A 24 5.82 10.26 -14.27
C GLU A 24 5.91 8.76 -14.60
N PRO A 25 7.07 8.11 -14.40
CA PRO A 25 7.19 6.68 -14.58
C PRO A 25 6.16 6.00 -13.67
N GLY A 26 5.33 5.13 -14.26
CA GLY A 26 4.23 4.48 -13.58
C GLY A 26 4.66 3.81 -12.29
N GLN A 27 4.47 4.52 -11.17
CA GLN A 27 4.37 3.93 -9.85
C GLN A 27 3.12 3.06 -9.89
N GLY A 28 3.33 1.76 -10.11
CA GLY A 28 2.25 0.78 -10.01
C GLY A 28 1.48 1.04 -8.73
N ALA A 29 0.20 1.36 -8.86
CA ALA A 29 -0.63 1.65 -7.71
C ALA A 29 -0.57 0.45 -6.76
N VAL A 30 -0.17 0.68 -5.51
CA VAL A 30 -0.28 -0.35 -4.47
C VAL A 30 -1.75 -0.74 -4.38
N PRO A 31 -2.11 -2.04 -4.51
CA PRO A 31 -3.50 -2.45 -4.46
C PRO A 31 -4.18 -1.96 -3.18
N LYS A 32 -5.43 -1.49 -3.29
CA LYS A 32 -6.23 -1.15 -2.12
C LYS A 32 -6.54 -2.43 -1.34
N PRO A 33 -6.33 -2.47 -0.01
CA PRO A 33 -6.68 -3.66 0.76
C PRO A 33 -8.19 -3.80 0.95
N ASP A 34 -8.64 -5.05 0.97
CA ASP A 34 -10.03 -5.43 1.31
C ASP A 34 -10.21 -5.55 2.83
N TYR A 35 -9.18 -6.06 3.51
CA TYR A 35 -9.19 -6.25 4.96
C TYR A 35 -7.88 -5.81 5.59
N ARG A 36 -7.95 -5.52 6.89
CA ARG A 36 -6.79 -5.18 7.71
C ARG A 36 -6.79 -6.00 8.98
N GLY A 37 -5.62 -6.46 9.39
CA GLY A 37 -5.44 -7.24 10.59
C GLY A 37 -4.26 -6.76 11.43
N THR A 38 -4.23 -7.23 12.66
CA THR A 38 -3.08 -7.14 13.55
C THR A 38 -2.77 -8.53 14.10
N GLY A 39 -1.53 -8.75 14.51
CA GLY A 39 -1.13 -10.05 15.02
C GLY A 39 0.36 -10.15 15.32
N VAL A 40 0.78 -11.32 15.78
CA VAL A 40 2.16 -11.65 16.08
C VAL A 40 2.71 -12.61 15.03
N VAL A 41 3.87 -12.28 14.48
CA VAL A 41 4.59 -13.16 13.53
C VAL A 41 5.07 -14.40 14.26
N LEU A 42 4.71 -15.58 13.77
CA LEU A 42 5.19 -16.86 14.29
C LEU A 42 6.32 -17.42 13.42
N ALA A 43 6.22 -17.30 12.10
CA ALA A 43 7.24 -17.78 11.16
C ALA A 43 7.17 -17.09 9.79
N LEU A 44 8.27 -17.18 9.04
CA LEU A 44 8.42 -16.69 7.66
C LEU A 44 8.94 -17.83 6.79
N LEU A 45 8.22 -18.20 5.72
CA LEU A 45 8.46 -19.40 4.91
C LEU A 45 8.39 -19.11 3.39
N PRO A 46 9.29 -19.67 2.56
CA PRO A 46 10.63 -20.07 2.99
C PRO A 46 11.31 -18.87 3.67
N PRO A 47 12.40 -19.08 4.42
CA PRO A 47 13.21 -17.98 4.90
C PRO A 47 13.49 -16.99 3.75
N PRO A 48 13.42 -15.66 3.98
CA PRO A 48 13.68 -14.69 2.93
C PRO A 48 15.01 -15.01 2.23
N SER A 49 14.95 -15.37 0.95
CA SER A 49 16.13 -15.64 0.12
C SER A 49 15.85 -15.22 -1.31
N ASP A 50 16.84 -14.59 -1.94
CA ASP A 50 16.76 -14.16 -3.34
C ASP A 50 16.87 -15.33 -4.34
N LEU A 51 17.18 -16.54 -3.85
CA LEU A 51 17.53 -17.71 -4.66
C LEU A 51 16.34 -18.63 -4.97
N HIS A 52 15.24 -18.56 -4.21
CA HIS A 52 14.08 -19.45 -4.39
C HIS A 52 12.74 -18.70 -4.30
N ALA A 53 12.12 -18.49 -5.46
CA ALA A 53 10.82 -17.83 -5.61
C ALA A 53 9.64 -18.80 -5.41
N SER A 54 9.57 -19.52 -4.29
CA SER A 54 8.29 -20.12 -3.88
C SER A 54 7.36 -19.03 -3.35
N ARG A 55 6.03 -19.21 -3.45
CA ARG A 55 5.05 -18.25 -2.90
C ARG A 55 5.36 -18.03 -1.42
N PRO A 56 5.74 -16.81 -1.00
CA PRO A 56 6.13 -16.56 0.36
C PRO A 56 4.90 -16.67 1.28
N VAL A 57 5.12 -17.20 2.47
CA VAL A 57 4.11 -17.47 3.49
C VAL A 57 4.58 -16.86 4.80
N ILE A 58 3.69 -16.15 5.47
CA ILE A 58 3.88 -15.67 6.84
C ILE A 58 2.88 -16.38 7.74
N ILE A 59 3.35 -16.98 8.82
CA ILE A 59 2.46 -17.56 9.85
C ILE A 59 2.22 -16.47 10.89
N ILE A 60 0.96 -16.11 11.09
CA ILE A 60 0.55 -15.04 12.02
C ILE A 60 -0.41 -15.64 13.03
N HIS A 61 -0.19 -15.37 14.31
CA HIS A 61 -1.25 -15.41 15.32
C HIS A 61 -1.99 -14.08 15.26
N HIS A 62 -3.11 -14.03 14.55
CA HIS A 62 -3.81 -12.79 14.27
C HIS A 62 -4.92 -12.56 15.29
N ASP A 63 -5.13 -11.29 15.64
CA ASP A 63 -6.36 -10.84 16.30
C ASP A 63 -7.55 -11.03 15.33
N PRO A 64 -8.81 -10.93 15.77
CA PRO A 64 -9.97 -10.96 14.87
C PRO A 64 -9.84 -9.97 13.70
N ILE A 65 -10.04 -10.46 12.48
CA ILE A 65 -9.95 -9.69 11.23
C ILE A 65 -11.38 -9.39 10.74
N LEU A 66 -12.00 -8.32 11.23
CA LEU A 66 -13.40 -8.04 10.90
C LEU A 66 -13.57 -7.36 9.53
N PRO A 67 -14.63 -7.69 8.76
CA PRO A 67 -15.66 -8.73 9.02
C PRO A 67 -15.28 -10.12 8.49
N LEU A 68 -14.05 -10.32 8.03
CA LEU A 68 -13.60 -11.54 7.36
C LEU A 68 -13.60 -12.78 8.29
N MET A 69 -13.07 -12.63 9.50
CA MET A 69 -12.86 -13.71 10.47
C MET A 69 -12.90 -13.13 11.89
N ASN A 70 -13.75 -13.68 12.77
CA ASN A 70 -13.98 -13.13 14.11
C ASN A 70 -13.11 -13.80 15.19
N GLU A 71 -12.37 -14.82 14.81
CA GLU A 71 -11.54 -15.62 15.69
C GLU A 71 -10.11 -15.07 15.79
N GLU A 72 -9.56 -15.14 16.99
CA GLU A 72 -8.12 -15.03 17.20
C GLU A 72 -7.49 -16.41 17.02
N MET A 73 -6.60 -16.56 16.04
CA MET A 73 -6.00 -17.85 15.74
C MET A 73 -4.65 -17.74 15.00
N SER A 74 -3.93 -18.86 14.97
CA SER A 74 -2.69 -19.00 14.21
C SER A 74 -2.96 -19.66 12.87
N MET A 75 -2.59 -19.00 11.78
CA MET A 75 -2.70 -19.59 10.45
C MET A 75 -1.65 -19.02 9.47
N PRO A 76 -1.33 -19.75 8.39
CA PRO A 76 -0.50 -19.24 7.32
C PRO A 76 -1.28 -18.27 6.42
N PHE A 77 -0.61 -17.20 6.00
CA PHE A 77 -1.07 -16.29 4.97
C PHE A 77 -0.06 -16.24 3.82
N LEU A 78 -0.55 -16.24 2.59
CA LEU A 78 0.29 -16.01 1.41
C LEU A 78 0.68 -14.54 1.37
N ALA A 79 1.94 -14.24 1.10
CA ALA A 79 2.44 -12.89 0.92
C ALA A 79 2.65 -12.60 -0.57
N ALA A 80 2.41 -11.34 -0.96
CA ALA A 80 2.61 -10.91 -2.34
C ALA A 80 4.11 -10.89 -2.74
N SER A 81 5.02 -10.76 -1.77
CA SER A 81 6.48 -10.74 -2.00
C SER A 81 7.25 -11.06 -0.72
N THR A 82 8.44 -11.64 -0.87
CA THR A 82 9.41 -11.84 0.23
C THR A 82 9.95 -10.52 0.76
N GLU A 83 9.87 -9.44 -0.02
CA GLU A 83 10.30 -8.10 0.41
C GLU A 83 9.52 -7.57 1.62
N LEU A 84 8.26 -8.03 1.78
CA LEU A 84 7.44 -7.72 2.95
C LEU A 84 8.05 -8.25 4.25
N PHE A 85 8.97 -9.22 4.16
CA PHE A 85 9.60 -9.85 5.31
C PHE A 85 10.87 -9.13 5.78
N ARG A 86 11.32 -8.11 5.04
CA ARG A 86 12.56 -7.40 5.35
C ARG A 86 12.52 -6.79 6.75
N GLY A 87 13.39 -7.28 7.63
CA GLY A 87 13.51 -6.79 9.02
C GLY A 87 12.40 -7.27 9.98
N LEU A 88 11.50 -8.14 9.51
CA LEU A 88 10.56 -8.87 10.38
C LEU A 88 11.24 -10.11 10.96
N LYS A 89 10.84 -10.48 12.18
CA LYS A 89 11.23 -11.74 12.81
C LYS A 89 10.06 -12.33 13.61
N PRO A 90 10.09 -13.65 13.90
CA PRO A 90 9.18 -14.25 14.86
C PRO A 90 9.12 -13.46 16.18
N GLY A 91 7.93 -13.34 16.73
CA GLY A 91 7.63 -12.55 17.93
C GLY A 91 7.39 -11.07 17.66
N ASP A 92 7.50 -10.54 16.43
CA ASP A 92 7.13 -9.15 16.15
C ASP A 92 5.60 -8.97 16.13
N ARG A 93 5.10 -7.91 16.78
CA ARG A 93 3.72 -7.44 16.59
C ARG A 93 3.66 -6.64 15.29
N ILE A 94 2.67 -6.94 14.46
CA ILE A 94 2.49 -6.32 13.15
C ILE A 94 1.05 -5.86 12.94
N ALA A 95 0.88 -4.84 12.09
CA ALA A 95 -0.33 -4.60 11.32
C ALA A 95 -0.08 -5.11 9.90
N PHE A 96 -1.10 -5.66 9.26
CA PHE A 96 -1.01 -6.19 7.91
C PHE A 96 -2.28 -5.93 7.11
N ASP A 97 -2.10 -5.77 5.81
CA ASP A 97 -3.15 -5.48 4.85
C ASP A 97 -3.35 -6.71 3.94
N LEU A 98 -4.62 -7.07 3.74
CA LEU A 98 -5.03 -8.23 2.97
C LEU A 98 -5.78 -7.82 1.71
N LEU A 99 -5.50 -8.52 0.61
CA LEU A 99 -6.20 -8.43 -0.66
C LEU A 99 -6.78 -9.81 -1.01
N VAL A 100 -8.06 -9.86 -1.32
CA VAL A 100 -8.71 -11.04 -1.89
C VAL A 100 -8.41 -11.08 -3.38
N THR A 101 -7.98 -12.24 -3.86
CA THR A 101 -7.88 -12.57 -5.27
C THR A 101 -8.76 -13.77 -5.56
N ASP A 102 -8.95 -14.10 -6.84
CA ASP A 102 -9.75 -15.26 -7.25
C ASP A 102 -9.22 -16.58 -6.65
N ASP A 103 -7.92 -16.66 -6.38
CA ASP A 103 -7.24 -17.88 -5.94
C ASP A 103 -6.78 -17.86 -4.47
N ALA A 104 -6.74 -16.68 -3.81
CA ALA A 104 -6.06 -16.54 -2.53
C ALA A 104 -6.44 -15.29 -1.73
N LEU A 105 -6.07 -15.29 -0.45
CA LEU A 105 -5.99 -14.11 0.40
C LEU A 105 -4.51 -13.72 0.58
N LEU A 106 -4.10 -12.59 0.01
CA LEU A 106 -2.71 -12.14 -0.05
C LEU A 106 -2.43 -11.04 0.97
N VAL A 107 -1.34 -11.19 1.72
CA VAL A 107 -0.72 -10.09 2.47
C VAL A 107 0.02 -9.20 1.49
N ILE A 108 -0.43 -7.96 1.36
CA ILE A 108 0.12 -6.97 0.41
C ILE A 108 0.93 -5.87 1.09
N ALA A 109 0.76 -5.69 2.40
CA ALA A 109 1.60 -4.80 3.21
C ALA A 109 1.73 -5.33 4.64
N VAL A 110 2.90 -5.07 5.25
CA VAL A 110 3.16 -5.38 6.66
C VAL A 110 3.88 -4.19 7.30
N LYS A 111 3.43 -3.81 8.50
CA LYS A 111 4.05 -2.77 9.31
C LYS A 111 4.33 -3.31 10.71
N ARG A 112 5.60 -3.29 11.12
CA ARG A 112 5.98 -3.63 12.49
C ARG A 112 5.46 -2.57 13.47
N LEU A 113 4.80 -3.04 14.53
CA LEU A 113 4.26 -2.23 15.62
C LEU A 113 5.12 -2.31 16.89
N GLY A 114 5.94 -3.36 17.03
CA GLY A 114 6.81 -3.56 18.19
C GLY A 114 7.13 -5.03 18.42
N ALA A 115 7.52 -5.37 19.66
CA ALA A 115 7.54 -6.76 20.10
C ALA A 115 6.11 -7.23 20.41
N GLY A 116 5.79 -8.48 20.05
CA GLY A 116 4.61 -9.20 20.49
C GLY A 116 4.65 -9.43 22.00
N ARG A 117 3.48 -9.40 22.64
CA ARG A 117 3.32 -9.72 24.06
C ARG A 117 2.95 -11.19 24.19
#